data_AF-A0A838B3T9-F1
#
_entry.id   AF-A0A838B3T9-F1
#
_cell.length_a   1.000
_cell.length_b   1.000
_cell.length_c   1.000
_cell.angle_alpha   90.00
_cell.angle_beta   90.00
_cell.angle_gamma   90.00
#
_symmetry.space_group_name_H-M   'P 1'
#
loop_
_entity.id
_entity.type
_entity.pdbx_description
1 polymer ?
#
loop_
_entity_poly.entity_id
_entity_poly.type
_entity_poly.pdbx_seq_one_letter_code
_entity_poly.pdbx_strand_id
1 'polypeptide(L)' 'MGIRSKATEAGILRPSELDLLGRVFQQLKLEGQSPEARDALASRIIANYMAGVFDEAELVTLSRQPLGR' A
#
# COMPACT_ATOMS: atom_id res chain seq x y z
N MET A 1 6.01 -5.54 -21.51
CA MET A 1 4.61 -5.60 -21.05
C MET A 1 4.59 -5.40 -19.54
N GLY A 2 3.93 -4.33 -19.07
CA GLY A 2 4.09 -3.80 -17.71
C GLY A 2 3.26 -4.53 -16.66
N ILE A 3 3.81 -4.61 -15.44
CA ILE A 3 3.23 -5.23 -14.24
C ILE A 3 1.82 -4.70 -13.92
N ARG A 4 1.46 -3.53 -14.45
CA ARG A 4 0.10 -2.95 -14.37
C ARG A 4 -1.00 -3.88 -14.87
N SER A 5 -0.77 -4.73 -15.88
CA SER A 5 -1.80 -5.64 -16.40
C SER A 5 -2.07 -6.86 -15.49
N LYS A 6 -1.06 -7.37 -14.77
CA LYS A 6 -1.23 -8.61 -14.01
C LYS A 6 -2.03 -8.46 -12.72
N ALA A 7 -2.11 -7.25 -12.16
CA ALA A 7 -2.88 -7.00 -10.94
C ALA A 7 -4.40 -6.93 -11.20
N THR A 8 -4.81 -6.44 -12.38
CA THR A 8 -6.23 -6.31 -12.74
C THR A 8 -6.86 -7.65 -13.16
N GLU A 9 -6.09 -8.56 -13.76
CA GLU A 9 -6.59 -9.85 -14.27
C GLU A 9 -6.83 -10.94 -13.21
N ALA A 10 -6.33 -10.78 -11.97
CA ALA A 10 -6.56 -11.76 -10.91
C ALA A 10 -7.89 -11.57 -10.16
N GLY A 11 -8.57 -10.43 -10.33
CA GLY A 11 -9.83 -10.13 -9.61
C GLY A 11 -9.70 -9.98 -8.08
N ILE A 12 -8.47 -9.90 -7.55
CA ILE A 12 -8.21 -9.86 -6.10
C ILE A 12 -8.36 -8.44 -5.53
N LEU A 13 -8.11 -7.40 -6.34
CA LEU A 13 -8.25 -5.99 -5.95
C LEU A 13 -9.01 -5.22 -7.03
N ARG A 14 -10.11 -4.58 -6.64
CA ARG A 14 -10.92 -3.67 -7.44
C ARG A 14 -10.17 -2.36 -7.67
N PRO A 15 -10.51 -1.61 -8.74
CA PRO A 15 -9.92 -0.31 -9.02
C PRO A 15 -9.99 0.66 -7.82
N SER A 16 -11.12 0.64 -7.09
CA SER A 16 -11.31 1.45 -5.88
C SER A 16 -10.33 1.11 -4.75
N GLU A 17 -9.95 -0.16 -4.62
CA GLU A 17 -8.98 -0.62 -3.62
C GLU A 17 -7.57 -0.19 -4.01
N LEU A 18 -7.22 -0.28 -5.30
CA LEU A 18 -5.96 0.24 -5.82
C LEU A 18 -5.84 1.76 -5.65
N ASP A 19 -6.92 2.50 -5.86
CA ASP A 19 -6.97 3.95 -5.63
C ASP A 19 -6.72 4.30 -4.15
N LEU A 20 -7.36 3.58 -3.23
CA LEU A 20 -7.14 3.75 -1.78
C LEU A 20 -5.67 3.49 -1.41
N LEU A 21 -5.13 2.34 -1.78
CA LEU A 21 -3.74 1.97 -1.46
C LEU A 21 -2.74 2.96 -2.08
N GLY A 22 -3.04 3.46 -3.29
CA GLY A 22 -2.25 4.48 -3.96
C GLY A 22 -2.23 5.81 -3.19
N ARG A 23 -3.37 6.29 -2.69
CA ARG A 23 -3.45 7.52 -1.90
C ARG A 23 -2.68 7.40 -0.59
N VAL A 24 -2.89 6.30 0.16
CA VAL A 24 -2.17 6.01 1.41
C VAL A 24 -0.66 6.00 1.16
N PHE A 25 -0.21 5.34 0.10
CA PHE A 25 1.20 5.28 -0.26
C PHE A 25 1.78 6.65 -0.58
N GLN A 26 1.08 7.48 -1.38
CA GLN A 26 1.55 8.84 -1.68
C GLN A 26 1.61 9.72 -0.44
N GLN A 27 0.68 9.57 0.50
CA GLN A 27 0.66 10.34 1.73
C GLN A 27 1.80 9.97 2.69
N LEU A 28 2.24 8.70 2.67
CA LEU A 28 3.30 8.20 3.54
C LEU A 28 4.70 8.24 2.90
N LYS A 29 4.79 8.26 1.58
CA LYS A 29 6.04 8.38 0.84
C LYS A 29 6.65 9.75 1.09
N LEU A 30 7.86 9.79 1.66
CA LEU A 30 8.67 11.00 1.73
C LEU A 30 9.50 11.15 0.45
N GLU A 31 9.65 12.38 -0.03
CA GLU A 31 10.59 12.69 -1.11
C GLU A 31 12.01 12.36 -0.65
N GLY A 32 12.77 11.66 -1.50
CA GLY A 32 14.13 11.22 -1.18
C GLY A 32 14.27 9.86 -0.45
N GLN A 33 13.18 9.14 -0.15
CA GLN A 33 13.31 7.77 0.38
C GLN A 33 14.01 6.82 -0.60
N SER A 34 14.83 5.92 -0.04
CA SER A 34 15.45 4.85 -0.82
C SER A 34 14.39 3.91 -1.42
N PRO A 35 14.68 3.23 -2.53
CA PRO A 35 13.78 2.26 -3.13
C PRO A 35 13.33 1.18 -2.13
N GLU A 36 14.23 0.71 -1.28
CA GLU A 36 13.95 -0.34 -0.29
C GLU A 36 12.97 0.16 0.79
N ALA A 37 13.10 1.40 1.23
CA ALA A 37 12.18 2.00 2.19
C ALA A 37 10.77 2.15 1.61
N ARG A 38 10.67 2.48 0.31
CA ARG A 38 9.40 2.54 -0.41
C ARG A 38 8.75 1.17 -0.56
N ASP A 39 9.53 0.15 -0.90
CA ASP A 39 9.01 -1.22 -1.03
C ASP A 39 8.56 -1.76 0.33
N ALA A 40 9.30 -1.47 1.41
CA ALA A 40 8.90 -1.81 2.77
C ALA A 40 7.60 -1.09 3.18
N LEU A 41 7.42 0.18 2.79
CA LEU A 41 6.20 0.94 3.03
C LEU A 41 5.00 0.35 2.27
N ALA A 42 5.16 0.07 0.98
CA ALA A 42 4.12 -0.55 0.17
C ALA A 42 3.68 -1.90 0.76
N SER A 43 4.65 -2.72 1.19
CA SER A 43 4.38 -4.01 1.83
C SER A 43 3.56 -3.86 3.12
N ARG A 44 3.85 -2.84 3.94
CA ARG A 44 3.07 -2.55 5.16
C ARG A 44 1.64 -2.18 4.86
N ILE A 45 1.43 -1.33 3.86
CA ILE A 45 0.09 -0.89 3.44
C ILE A 45 -0.73 -2.09 2.96
N ILE A 46 -0.15 -2.95 2.13
CA ILE A 46 -0.82 -4.16 1.64
C ILE A 46 -1.11 -5.13 2.79
N ALA A 47 -0.17 -5.34 3.72
CA ALA A 47 -0.38 -6.24 4.85
C ALA A 47 -1.52 -5.77 5.78
N ASN A 48 -1.57 -4.47 6.11
CA ASN A 48 -2.65 -3.91 6.92
C ASN A 48 -4.01 -4.02 6.19
N TYR A 49 -4.01 -3.79 4.89
CA TYR A 49 -5.20 -3.98 4.06
C TYR A 49 -5.70 -5.43 4.09
N MET A 50 -4.79 -6.39 3.91
CA MET A 50 -5.11 -7.82 3.98
C MET A 50 -5.54 -8.27 5.38
N ALA A 51 -5.15 -7.55 6.43
CA ALA A 51 -5.63 -7.77 7.80
C ALA A 51 -7.06 -7.23 8.04
N GLY A 52 -7.70 -6.65 7.01
CA GLY A 52 -9.07 -6.13 7.07
C GLY A 52 -9.18 -4.65 7.38
N VAL A 53 -8.07 -3.90 7.31
CA VAL A 53 -8.09 -2.45 7.51
C VAL A 53 -8.38 -1.76 6.17
N PHE A 54 -9.60 -1.23 6.05
CA PHE A 54 -10.09 -0.57 4.83
C PHE A 54 -10.21 0.94 4.96
N ASP A 55 -10.11 1.49 6.18
CA ASP A 55 -10.16 2.93 6.41
C ASP A 55 -8.82 3.58 6.03
N GLU A 56 -8.89 4.69 5.30
CA GLU A 56 -7.72 5.39 4.79
C GLU A 56 -6.86 5.97 5.91
N ALA A 57 -7.47 6.59 6.92
CA ALA A 57 -6.75 7.21 8.03
C ALA A 57 -6.14 6.15 8.96
N GLU A 58 -6.83 5.02 9.14
CA GLU A 58 -6.34 3.88 9.90
C GLU A 58 -5.15 3.22 9.19
N LEU A 59 -5.25 2.97 7.88
CA LEU A 59 -4.14 2.47 7.06
C LEU A 59 -2.92 3.39 7.14
N VAL A 60 -3.11 4.71 7.02
CA VAL A 60 -2.03 5.69 7.16
C VAL A 60 -1.36 5.58 8.53
N THR A 61 -2.15 5.43 9.59
CA THR A 61 -1.65 5.37 10.96
C THR A 61 -0.87 4.08 11.23
N LEU A 62 -1.41 2.95 10.81
CA LEU A 62 -0.80 1.63 11.03
C LEU A 62 0.44 1.42 10.16
N SER A 63 0.43 1.88 8.90
CA SER A 63 1.56 1.70 7.98
C SER A 63 2.74 2.63 8.26
N ARG A 64 2.58 3.67 9.09
CA ARG A 64 3.70 4.45 9.63
C ARG A 64 4.59 3.63 10.55
N GLN A 65 4.03 2.64 11.25
CA GLN A 65 4.78 1.79 12.16
C GLN A 65 5.40 0.63 11.37
N PRO A 66 6.64 0.22 11.68
CA PRO A 66 7.19 -1.02 11.13
C PRO A 66 6.31 -2.21 11.52
N LEU A 67 6.14 -3.16 10.59
CA LEU A 67 5.47 -4.44 10.87
C LEU A 67 6.36 -5.24 11.82
N GLY A 68 6.04 -5.20 13.11
CA GLY A 68 6.77 -5.91 14.14
C GLY A 68 8.01 -5.15 14.64
N ARG A 69 8.25 -5.33 15.94
CA ARG A 69 9.53 -5.05 16.59
C ARG A 69 10.43 -6.27 16.41
#